data_AF-A0A5E4YI01-F1
#
_entry.id   AF-A0A5E4YI01-F1
#
_cell.length_a   1.000
_cell.length_b   1.000
_cell.length_c   1.000
_cell.angle_alpha   90.00
_cell.angle_beta   90.00
_cell.angle_gamma   90.00
#
_symmetry.space_group_name_H-M   'P 1'
#
loop_
_entity.id
_entity.type
_entity.pdbx_description
1 polymer ?
#
loop_
_entity_poly.entity_id
_entity_poly.type
_entity_poly.pdbx_seq_one_letter_code
_entity_poly.pdbx_strand_id
1 'polypeptide(L)'
;MVERLPASANARVQTPQENKARARILADEWQGLEADAQSSRGTLSEVPGHVALIEATIAQNEEAAFAESQENLSFALGVRFRRPGERDVRDDKQRARALFEQQMHRLARVNSAQFEKLRSQLRDLPFVPDPQQLIRQAQMSPGHAALVVAAWLADGGLDAGTRARLRRTLDALTASDTWSIEAFAALECGDGKSPGTALMQQLKSLFRQSQGPHRTLTQWFEACRRLPQRHARLRVLMQALGLELGAKHADADVDTQRLSAVVDDLRRVVLFLTLESACEQSAHALRAAGMRAFETDAMIAEMLTLLDQSWVGADWLAQRAAYLGMASVDVRYAFARGLTQLIKSAHEGCFRDETQRETLEEALDVWRTDLAQESDAAAG
;
A
#
# COMPACT_ATOMS: atom_id res chain seq x y z
N MET A 1 54.17 -52.68 54.50
CA MET A 1 53.11 -53.70 54.47
C MET A 1 52.22 -53.37 53.29
N VAL A 2 52.08 -54.32 52.37
CA VAL A 2 51.51 -54.20 51.02
C VAL A 2 50.00 -54.43 51.09
N GLU A 3 49.21 -53.62 50.37
CA GLU A 3 48.08 -54.15 49.58
C GLU A 3 47.66 -53.18 48.45
N ARG A 4 47.36 -53.76 47.29
CA ARG A 4 47.21 -53.15 45.96
C ARG A 4 45.73 -53.13 45.52
N LEU A 5 45.29 -52.00 44.96
CA LEU A 5 44.42 -51.79 43.77
C LEU A 5 42.98 -52.41 43.74
N PRO A 6 42.03 -51.90 42.90
CA PRO A 6 42.24 -51.18 41.64
C PRO A 6 41.42 -49.91 41.37
N ALA A 7 41.92 -49.17 40.38
CA ALA A 7 41.29 -48.04 39.71
C ALA A 7 40.11 -48.49 38.83
N SER A 8 39.03 -47.70 38.82
CA SER A 8 37.95 -47.83 37.84
C SER A 8 38.00 -46.63 36.90
N ALA A 9 38.56 -46.87 35.71
CA ALA A 9 38.40 -46.01 34.55
C ALA A 9 37.09 -46.38 33.86
N ASN A 10 36.23 -45.41 33.60
CA ASN A 10 35.14 -45.51 32.62
C ASN A 10 34.85 -44.12 32.03
N ALA A 11 35.82 -43.59 31.29
CA ALA A 11 35.51 -42.62 30.24
C ALA A 11 34.99 -43.40 29.03
N ARG A 12 33.67 -43.45 28.84
CA ARG A 12 33.08 -43.91 27.59
C ARG A 12 33.39 -42.88 26.51
N VAL A 13 34.48 -43.12 25.80
CA VAL A 13 34.75 -42.50 24.50
C VAL A 13 33.64 -42.96 23.55
N GLN A 14 32.69 -42.08 23.25
CA GLN A 14 31.77 -42.28 22.14
C GLN A 14 32.59 -42.31 20.86
N THR A 15 32.53 -43.42 20.14
CA THR A 15 33.36 -43.58 18.94
C THR A 15 32.81 -42.71 17.80
N PRO A 16 33.67 -42.20 16.89
CA PRO A 16 33.24 -41.38 15.75
C PRO A 16 32.20 -42.06 14.83
N GLN A 17 32.05 -43.37 14.97
CA GLN A 17 31.14 -44.20 14.20
C GLN A 17 29.71 -44.15 14.76
N GLU A 18 29.53 -44.01 16.09
CA GLU A 18 28.21 -43.79 16.71
C GLU A 18 27.68 -42.38 16.44
N ASN A 19 28.56 -41.37 16.38
CA ASN A 19 28.17 -40.02 15.97
C ASN A 19 27.82 -39.93 14.47
N LYS A 20 28.50 -40.70 13.60
CA LYS A 20 28.09 -40.84 12.20
C LYS A 20 26.78 -41.63 12.04
N ALA A 21 26.52 -42.61 12.90
CA ALA A 21 25.26 -43.35 12.89
C ALA A 21 24.09 -42.47 13.38
N ARG A 22 24.28 -41.66 14.42
CA ARG A 22 23.27 -40.69 14.90
C ARG A 22 23.06 -39.52 13.94
N ALA A 23 24.12 -39.03 13.29
CA ALA A 23 23.99 -38.02 12.24
C ALA A 23 23.27 -38.55 11.00
N ARG A 24 23.43 -39.84 10.68
CA ARG A 24 22.65 -40.51 9.61
C ARG A 24 21.19 -40.72 10.01
N ILE A 25 20.91 -41.11 11.25
CA ILE A 25 19.52 -41.26 11.74
C ILE A 25 18.81 -39.90 11.76
N LEU A 26 19.48 -38.82 12.20
CA LEU A 26 18.93 -37.47 12.11
C LEU A 26 18.74 -37.04 10.64
N ALA A 27 19.74 -37.26 9.77
CA ALA A 27 19.60 -36.92 8.35
C ALA A 27 18.47 -37.71 7.65
N ASP A 28 18.25 -38.97 8.02
CA ASP A 28 17.14 -39.80 7.52
C ASP A 28 15.79 -39.36 8.11
N GLU A 29 15.73 -38.84 9.35
CA GLU A 29 14.53 -38.21 9.92
C GLU A 29 14.23 -36.83 9.30
N TRP A 30 15.26 -36.04 8.97
CA TRP A 30 15.13 -34.78 8.22
C TRP A 30 14.69 -35.02 6.77
N GLN A 31 15.20 -36.06 6.11
CA GLN A 31 14.71 -36.49 4.80
C GLN A 31 13.33 -37.14 4.85
N GLY A 32 12.97 -37.82 5.95
CA GLY A 32 11.62 -38.35 6.17
C GLY A 32 10.58 -37.24 6.31
N LEU A 33 10.91 -36.13 6.98
CA LEU A 33 10.03 -34.95 7.11
C LEU A 33 9.94 -34.13 5.81
N GLU A 34 11.02 -34.08 5.02
CA GLU A 34 10.99 -33.51 3.66
C GLU A 34 10.24 -34.41 2.67
N ALA A 35 10.34 -35.74 2.81
CA ALA A 35 9.58 -36.71 2.02
C ALA A 35 8.11 -36.75 2.41
N ASP A 36 7.76 -36.55 3.68
CA ASP A 36 6.37 -36.36 4.12
C ASP A 36 5.81 -35.00 3.69
N ALA A 37 6.64 -33.95 3.60
CA ALA A 37 6.31 -32.68 2.96
C ALA A 37 6.17 -32.77 1.41
N GLN A 38 6.81 -33.78 0.79
CA GLN A 38 6.67 -34.09 -0.65
C GLN A 38 5.57 -35.12 -0.93
N SER A 39 5.23 -35.98 0.01
CA SER A 39 4.10 -36.93 -0.04
C SER A 39 2.77 -36.22 0.21
N SER A 40 2.77 -35.19 1.06
CA SER A 40 1.63 -34.26 1.21
C SER A 40 1.50 -33.23 0.08
N ARG A 41 2.38 -33.26 -0.94
CA ARG A 41 2.13 -32.61 -2.24
C ARG A 41 1.21 -33.41 -3.17
N GLY A 42 0.77 -34.60 -2.78
CA GLY A 42 -0.36 -35.27 -3.41
C GLY A 42 -1.65 -34.94 -2.64
N THR A 43 -2.49 -34.08 -3.21
CA THR A 43 -3.83 -33.64 -2.71
C THR A 43 -3.91 -32.32 -1.92
N LEU A 44 -3.12 -31.31 -2.31
CA LEU A 44 -3.52 -29.91 -2.10
C LEU A 44 -3.82 -29.27 -3.45
N SER A 45 -5.10 -28.95 -3.63
CA SER A 45 -5.69 -28.23 -4.76
C SER A 45 -4.75 -27.19 -5.34
N GLU A 46 -4.42 -27.33 -6.63
CA GLU A 46 -3.90 -26.24 -7.46
C GLU A 46 -4.79 -25.00 -7.29
N VAL A 47 -4.24 -23.96 -6.65
CA VAL A 47 -4.74 -22.58 -6.75
C VAL A 47 -3.50 -21.68 -6.83
N PRO A 48 -3.42 -20.77 -7.81
CA PRO A 48 -2.25 -20.69 -8.67
C PRO A 48 -1.46 -19.39 -8.51
N GLY A 49 -0.19 -19.41 -8.93
CA GLY A 49 0.67 -18.24 -9.15
C GLY A 49 0.12 -17.18 -10.13
N HIS A 50 -1.12 -17.34 -10.61
CA HIS A 50 -1.86 -16.35 -11.35
C HIS A 50 -2.31 -15.16 -10.48
N VAL A 51 -2.53 -15.31 -9.16
CA VAL A 51 -2.92 -14.17 -8.31
C VAL A 51 -1.76 -13.19 -8.12
N ALA A 52 -0.57 -13.70 -7.78
CA ALA A 52 0.65 -12.90 -7.71
C ALA A 52 1.04 -12.29 -9.06
N LEU A 53 0.79 -13.01 -10.17
CA LEU A 53 0.98 -12.47 -11.52
C LEU A 53 -0.05 -11.39 -11.86
N ILE A 54 -1.31 -11.54 -11.45
CA ILE A 54 -2.37 -10.53 -11.63
C ILE A 54 -2.08 -9.29 -10.78
N GLU A 55 -1.61 -9.45 -9.54
CA GLU A 55 -1.22 -8.36 -8.64
C GLU A 55 0.02 -7.63 -9.15
N ALA A 56 1.04 -8.36 -9.63
CA ALA A 56 2.22 -7.77 -10.27
C ALA A 56 1.87 -7.09 -11.60
N THR A 57 0.93 -7.64 -12.37
CA THR A 57 0.45 -7.03 -13.62
C THR A 57 -0.37 -5.78 -13.32
N ILE A 58 -1.19 -5.76 -12.27
CA ILE A 58 -1.92 -4.57 -11.81
C ILE A 58 -0.95 -3.49 -11.33
N ALA A 59 0.05 -3.85 -10.52
CA ALA A 59 1.08 -2.92 -10.05
C ALA A 59 1.93 -2.34 -11.20
N GLN A 60 2.33 -3.18 -12.18
CA GLN A 60 3.05 -2.72 -13.37
C GLN A 60 2.18 -1.88 -14.31
N ASN A 61 0.89 -2.21 -14.48
CA ASN A 61 -0.02 -1.38 -15.29
C ASN A 61 -0.32 -0.05 -14.60
N GLU A 62 -0.38 -0.01 -13.27
CA GLU A 62 -0.57 1.22 -12.51
C GLU A 62 0.69 2.10 -12.53
N GLU A 63 1.88 1.53 -12.42
CA GLU A 63 3.15 2.27 -12.52
C GLU A 63 3.42 2.76 -13.95
N ALA A 64 3.19 1.93 -14.96
CA ALA A 64 3.26 2.32 -16.35
C ALA A 64 2.18 3.36 -16.69
N ALA A 65 0.92 3.16 -16.31
CA ALA A 65 -0.14 4.13 -16.57
C ALA A 65 0.05 5.44 -15.79
N PHE A 66 0.59 5.41 -14.58
CA PHE A 66 0.84 6.61 -13.78
C PHE A 66 2.06 7.38 -14.29
N ALA A 67 3.19 6.71 -14.58
CA ALA A 67 4.38 7.32 -15.18
C ALA A 67 4.10 7.82 -16.60
N GLU A 68 3.41 7.03 -17.43
CA GLU A 68 2.93 7.45 -18.76
C GLU A 68 1.91 8.58 -18.63
N SER A 69 1.06 8.60 -17.59
CA SER A 69 0.17 9.74 -17.34
C SER A 69 0.93 10.99 -16.91
N GLN A 70 1.95 10.88 -16.08
CA GLN A 70 2.79 12.02 -15.68
C GLN A 70 3.58 12.56 -16.87
N GLU A 71 4.19 11.69 -17.67
CA GLU A 71 4.97 12.09 -18.84
C GLU A 71 4.07 12.69 -19.91
N ASN A 72 2.93 12.05 -20.25
CA ASN A 72 1.98 12.59 -21.22
C ASN A 72 1.24 13.84 -20.73
N LEU A 73 1.02 14.00 -19.41
CA LEU A 73 0.46 15.23 -18.84
C LEU A 73 1.50 16.36 -18.82
N SER A 74 2.77 16.07 -18.53
CA SER A 74 3.84 17.07 -18.59
C SER A 74 4.08 17.55 -20.04
N PHE A 75 4.04 16.66 -21.03
CA PHE A 75 4.16 17.00 -22.45
C PHE A 75 2.93 17.74 -23.01
N ALA A 76 1.72 17.35 -22.65
CA ALA A 76 0.49 18.02 -23.12
C ALA A 76 0.30 19.43 -22.53
N LEU A 77 0.85 19.68 -21.33
CA LEU A 77 0.74 20.98 -20.64
C LEU A 77 1.94 21.90 -20.87
N GLY A 78 3.10 21.37 -21.25
CA GLY A 78 4.32 22.13 -21.56
C GLY A 78 4.18 23.11 -22.75
N VAL A 79 3.13 22.99 -23.56
CA VAL A 79 3.00 23.78 -24.80
C VAL A 79 2.03 24.98 -24.67
N ARG A 80 1.19 25.09 -23.63
CA ARG A 80 0.13 26.15 -23.62
C ARG A 80 0.02 27.07 -22.41
N PHE A 81 0.80 26.88 -21.34
CA PHE A 81 0.66 27.71 -20.14
C PHE A 81 1.96 28.39 -19.66
N ARG A 82 2.88 28.72 -20.57
CA ARG A 82 3.94 29.70 -20.24
C ARG A 82 3.35 31.11 -20.28
N ARG A 83 2.76 31.56 -19.16
CA ARG A 83 2.69 32.99 -18.83
C ARG A 83 3.71 33.26 -17.72
N PRO A 84 4.78 34.03 -17.97
CA PRO A 84 5.64 34.49 -16.91
C PRO A 84 4.91 35.62 -16.17
N GLY A 85 4.28 35.31 -15.04
CA GLY A 85 3.53 36.24 -14.21
C GLY A 85 3.23 35.63 -12.84
N GLU A 86 2.95 36.48 -11.86
CA GLU A 86 2.64 36.10 -10.46
C GLU A 86 1.64 34.95 -10.37
N ARG A 87 1.97 34.01 -9.48
CA ARG A 87 1.22 32.78 -9.18
C ARG A 87 -0.14 33.13 -8.59
N ASP A 88 -1.24 32.74 -9.24
CA ASP A 88 -2.59 32.87 -8.68
C ASP A 88 -3.15 31.48 -8.33
N VAL A 89 -3.63 31.30 -7.09
CA VAL A 89 -4.37 30.10 -6.63
C VAL A 89 -5.56 29.80 -7.55
N ARG A 90 -6.11 30.84 -8.20
CA ARG A 90 -7.16 30.72 -9.20
C ARG A 90 -6.73 29.94 -10.44
N ASP A 91 -5.46 30.00 -10.83
CA ASP A 91 -4.91 29.30 -12.00
C ASP A 91 -4.68 27.81 -11.68
N ASP A 92 -4.23 27.48 -10.48
CA ASP A 92 -4.09 26.09 -10.04
C ASP A 92 -5.45 25.39 -9.96
N LYS A 93 -6.49 26.05 -9.43
CA LYS A 93 -7.86 25.50 -9.40
C LYS A 93 -8.41 25.29 -10.82
N GLN A 94 -8.13 26.21 -11.75
CA GLN A 94 -8.51 26.03 -13.16
C GLN A 94 -7.78 24.85 -13.80
N ARG A 95 -6.50 24.66 -13.51
CA ARG A 95 -5.73 23.53 -14.02
C ARG A 95 -6.21 22.20 -13.44
N ALA A 96 -6.46 22.13 -12.13
CA ALA A 96 -7.03 20.95 -11.47
C ALA A 96 -8.35 20.53 -12.13
N ARG A 97 -9.24 21.48 -12.44
CA ARG A 97 -10.47 21.19 -13.18
C ARG A 97 -10.21 20.63 -14.57
N ALA A 98 -9.31 21.24 -15.34
CA ALA A 98 -9.01 20.79 -16.69
C ALA A 98 -8.43 19.36 -16.69
N LEU A 99 -7.55 19.06 -15.74
CA LEU A 99 -7.01 17.72 -15.51
C LEU A 99 -8.10 16.72 -15.16
N PHE A 100 -9.00 17.10 -14.26
CA PHE A 100 -10.12 16.25 -13.87
C PHE A 100 -11.06 15.97 -15.05
N GLU A 101 -11.45 16.99 -15.82
CA GLU A 101 -12.24 16.80 -17.03
C GLU A 101 -11.54 15.82 -18.00
N GLN A 102 -10.24 16.00 -18.23
CA GLN A 102 -9.46 15.12 -19.10
C GLN A 102 -9.42 13.67 -18.59
N GLN A 103 -9.20 13.47 -17.29
CA GLN A 103 -9.25 12.14 -16.66
C GLN A 103 -10.62 11.50 -16.83
N MET A 104 -11.71 12.25 -16.60
CA MET A 104 -13.08 11.76 -16.78
C MET A 104 -13.37 11.39 -18.24
N HIS A 105 -12.88 12.16 -19.21
CA HIS A 105 -13.02 11.80 -20.64
C HIS A 105 -12.28 10.50 -20.98
N ARG A 106 -11.09 10.27 -20.41
CA ARG A 106 -10.35 9.02 -20.61
C ARG A 106 -11.07 7.83 -19.99
N LEU A 107 -11.53 7.99 -18.74
CA LEU A 107 -12.26 6.94 -18.02
C LEU A 107 -13.59 6.60 -18.68
N ALA A 108 -14.32 7.59 -19.21
CA ALA A 108 -15.58 7.36 -19.93
C ALA A 108 -15.41 6.45 -21.17
N ARG A 109 -14.24 6.50 -21.82
CA ARG A 109 -13.92 5.65 -22.98
C ARG A 109 -13.67 4.20 -22.58
N VAL A 110 -13.07 3.97 -21.41
CA VAL A 110 -12.71 2.64 -20.90
C VAL A 110 -13.89 2.01 -20.15
N ASN A 111 -14.65 2.81 -19.41
CA ASN A 111 -15.72 2.35 -18.54
C ASN A 111 -17.05 3.08 -18.82
N SER A 112 -17.58 2.86 -20.03
CA SER A 112 -18.82 3.52 -20.48
C SER A 112 -20.03 3.18 -19.60
N ALA A 113 -20.14 1.95 -19.10
CA ALA A 113 -21.25 1.50 -18.25
C ALA A 113 -21.32 2.26 -16.91
N GLN A 114 -20.17 2.51 -16.27
CA GLN A 114 -20.12 3.31 -15.04
C GLN A 114 -20.52 4.77 -15.30
N PHE A 115 -20.09 5.34 -16.41
CA PHE A 115 -20.43 6.72 -16.80
C PHE A 115 -21.90 6.88 -17.22
N GLU A 116 -22.51 5.88 -17.83
CA GLU A 116 -23.97 5.83 -18.03
C GLU A 116 -24.72 5.81 -16.69
N LYS A 117 -24.26 4.99 -15.73
CA LYS A 117 -24.84 4.94 -14.39
C LYS A 117 -24.72 6.28 -13.66
N LEU A 118 -23.58 6.98 -13.78
CA LEU A 118 -23.38 8.33 -13.23
C LEU A 118 -24.35 9.34 -13.84
N ARG A 119 -24.45 9.39 -15.18
CA ARG A 119 -25.41 10.27 -15.88
C ARG A 119 -26.86 9.97 -15.52
N SER A 120 -27.17 8.69 -15.27
CA SER A 120 -28.52 8.27 -14.90
C SER A 120 -29.02 8.83 -13.55
N GLN A 121 -28.12 9.34 -12.70
CA GLN A 121 -28.47 9.94 -11.41
C GLN A 121 -29.09 11.33 -11.57
N LEU A 122 -28.68 12.08 -12.59
CA LEU A 122 -29.23 13.37 -12.98
C LEU A 122 -29.45 13.38 -14.50
N ARG A 123 -30.44 12.62 -14.97
CA ARG A 123 -30.76 12.49 -16.40
C ARG A 123 -31.12 13.82 -17.05
N ASP A 124 -31.81 14.67 -16.30
CA ASP A 124 -32.35 15.94 -16.81
C ASP A 124 -31.32 17.08 -16.78
N LEU A 125 -30.11 16.84 -16.24
CA LEU A 125 -29.08 17.85 -16.04
C LEU A 125 -28.73 18.66 -17.31
N PRO A 126 -28.62 18.05 -18.51
CA PRO A 126 -28.36 18.81 -19.73
C PRO A 126 -29.55 19.68 -20.16
N PHE A 127 -30.78 19.31 -19.80
CA PHE A 127 -32.00 19.94 -20.32
C PHE A 127 -32.53 21.06 -19.42
N VAL A 128 -32.10 21.11 -18.15
CA VAL A 128 -32.53 22.15 -17.23
C VAL A 128 -31.81 23.49 -17.46
N PRO A 129 -32.52 24.63 -17.32
CA PRO A 129 -31.94 25.95 -17.43
C PRO A 129 -31.03 26.32 -16.25
N ASP A 130 -31.33 25.83 -15.04
CA ASP A 130 -30.48 25.96 -13.84
C ASP A 130 -30.05 24.58 -13.29
N PRO A 131 -28.88 24.06 -13.71
CA PRO A 131 -28.33 22.82 -13.19
C PRO A 131 -28.04 22.84 -11.68
N GLN A 132 -27.73 24.01 -11.10
CA GLN A 132 -27.41 24.08 -9.67
C GLN A 132 -28.63 23.85 -8.80
N GLN A 133 -29.81 24.31 -9.25
CA GLN A 133 -31.06 24.04 -8.55
C GLN A 133 -31.37 22.54 -8.51
N LEU A 134 -31.21 21.83 -9.63
CA LEU A 134 -31.41 20.39 -9.70
C LEU A 134 -30.46 19.65 -8.74
N ILE A 135 -29.18 20.04 -8.71
CA ILE A 135 -28.17 19.44 -7.82
C ILE A 135 -28.53 19.67 -6.34
N ARG A 136 -29.00 20.87 -5.98
CA ARG A 136 -29.46 21.17 -4.61
C ARG A 136 -30.66 20.32 -4.21
N GLN A 137 -31.62 20.14 -5.13
CA GLN A 137 -32.80 19.29 -4.89
C GLN A 137 -32.42 17.81 -4.70
N ALA A 138 -31.41 17.34 -5.44
CA ALA A 138 -30.88 15.99 -5.29
C ALA A 138 -30.00 15.78 -4.03
N GLN A 139 -29.76 16.84 -3.24
CA GLN A 139 -28.95 16.82 -2.02
C GLN A 139 -27.55 16.21 -2.22
N MET A 140 -26.99 16.35 -3.42
CA MET A 140 -25.67 15.80 -3.73
C MET A 140 -24.56 16.68 -3.18
N SER A 141 -23.45 16.06 -2.75
CA SER A 141 -22.27 16.83 -2.37
C SER A 141 -21.67 17.53 -3.60
N PRO A 142 -20.99 18.68 -3.44
CA PRO A 142 -20.40 19.42 -4.56
C PRO A 142 -19.46 18.57 -5.42
N GLY A 143 -18.59 17.75 -4.81
CA GLY A 143 -17.67 16.90 -5.58
C GLY A 143 -18.36 15.74 -6.28
N HIS A 144 -19.38 15.11 -5.66
CA HIS A 144 -20.19 14.10 -6.35
C HIS A 144 -20.91 14.71 -7.56
N ALA A 145 -21.54 15.88 -7.38
CA ALA A 145 -22.18 16.58 -8.46
C ALA A 145 -21.18 16.99 -9.56
N ALA A 146 -19.96 17.37 -9.20
CA ALA A 146 -18.89 17.67 -10.15
C ALA A 146 -18.53 16.44 -11.01
N LEU A 147 -18.49 15.24 -10.41
CA LEU A 147 -18.30 13.99 -11.13
C LEU A 147 -19.43 13.73 -12.14
N VAL A 148 -20.69 13.92 -11.75
CA VAL A 148 -21.85 13.73 -12.65
C VAL A 148 -21.85 14.75 -13.78
N VAL A 149 -21.52 16.01 -13.49
CA VAL A 149 -21.36 17.06 -14.52
C VAL A 149 -20.22 16.70 -15.48
N ALA A 150 -19.07 16.23 -14.97
CA ALA A 150 -17.94 15.82 -15.80
C ALA A 150 -18.26 14.59 -16.66
N ALA A 151 -19.07 13.65 -16.15
CA ALA A 151 -19.56 12.52 -16.92
C ALA A 151 -20.45 12.95 -18.09
N TRP A 152 -21.28 13.99 -17.90
CA TRP A 152 -22.03 14.62 -19.00
C TRP A 152 -21.11 15.37 -19.97
N LEU A 153 -20.13 16.13 -19.48
CA LEU A 153 -19.18 16.85 -20.33
C LEU A 153 -18.30 15.93 -21.19
N ALA A 154 -18.06 14.71 -20.71
CA ALA A 154 -17.36 13.65 -21.45
C ALA A 154 -18.18 13.08 -22.62
N ASP A 155 -19.49 13.34 -22.66
CA ASP A 155 -20.36 12.94 -23.76
C ASP A 155 -20.15 13.84 -25.00
N GLY A 156 -20.07 13.20 -26.16
CA GLY A 156 -19.92 13.88 -27.45
C GLY A 156 -21.21 14.54 -27.95
N GLY A 157 -22.37 14.12 -27.45
CA GLY A 157 -23.69 14.52 -27.94
C GLY A 157 -24.20 15.91 -27.49
N LEU A 158 -23.46 16.63 -26.65
CA LEU A 158 -23.91 17.92 -26.11
C LEU A 158 -23.67 19.10 -27.05
N ASP A 159 -24.68 19.97 -27.20
CA ASP A 159 -24.56 21.24 -27.90
C ASP A 159 -23.62 22.23 -27.17
N ALA A 160 -23.10 23.21 -27.91
CA ALA A 160 -22.13 24.17 -27.38
C ALA A 160 -22.67 25.02 -26.21
N GLY A 161 -23.96 25.39 -26.25
CA GLY A 161 -24.60 26.20 -25.21
C GLY A 161 -24.76 25.41 -23.91
N THR A 162 -25.22 24.17 -24.00
CA THR A 162 -25.33 23.25 -22.86
C THR A 162 -23.96 22.91 -22.29
N ARG A 163 -22.96 22.63 -23.13
CA ARG A 163 -21.58 22.39 -22.69
C ARG A 163 -21.02 23.59 -21.92
N ALA A 164 -21.24 24.82 -22.39
CA ALA A 164 -20.81 26.04 -21.69
C ALA A 164 -21.56 26.26 -20.36
N ARG A 165 -22.84 25.89 -20.27
CA ARG A 165 -23.63 25.94 -19.03
C ARG A 165 -23.14 24.91 -18.00
N LEU A 166 -22.87 23.69 -18.42
CA LEU A 166 -22.35 22.62 -17.56
C LEU A 166 -20.93 22.94 -17.07
N ARG A 167 -20.06 23.52 -17.91
CA ARG A 167 -18.73 24.00 -17.46
C ARG A 167 -18.81 25.07 -16.37
N ARG A 168 -19.68 26.07 -16.52
CA ARG A 168 -19.94 27.07 -15.46
C ARG A 168 -20.47 26.44 -14.18
N THR A 169 -21.26 25.37 -14.31
CA THR A 169 -21.75 24.60 -13.16
C THR A 169 -20.59 23.87 -12.48
N LEU A 170 -19.72 23.22 -13.25
CA LEU A 170 -18.51 22.58 -12.73
C LEU A 170 -17.59 23.57 -12.01
N ASP A 171 -17.41 24.78 -12.55
CA ASP A 171 -16.63 25.85 -11.92
C ASP A 171 -17.14 26.18 -10.51
N ALA A 172 -18.46 26.24 -10.34
CA ALA A 172 -19.07 26.52 -9.05
C ALA A 172 -18.93 25.34 -8.07
N LEU A 173 -19.08 24.11 -8.54
CA LEU A 173 -19.01 22.89 -7.72
C LEU A 173 -17.59 22.59 -7.22
N THR A 174 -16.58 23.01 -7.97
CA THR A 174 -15.16 22.83 -7.66
C THR A 174 -14.54 23.98 -6.88
N ALA A 175 -15.36 24.88 -6.32
CA ALA A 175 -14.88 26.01 -5.53
C ALA A 175 -14.29 25.59 -4.17
N SER A 176 -14.86 24.54 -3.56
CA SER A 176 -14.47 24.00 -2.24
C SER A 176 -13.20 23.16 -2.33
N ASP A 177 -12.24 23.32 -1.42
CA ASP A 177 -10.95 22.60 -1.48
C ASP A 177 -11.08 21.06 -1.32
N THR A 178 -12.22 20.55 -0.83
CA THR A 178 -12.47 19.10 -0.70
C THR A 178 -13.24 18.49 -1.87
N TRP A 179 -13.45 19.24 -2.96
CA TRP A 179 -14.27 18.76 -4.08
C TRP A 179 -13.67 17.52 -4.75
N SER A 180 -12.34 17.45 -4.86
CA SER A 180 -11.61 16.37 -5.54
C SER A 180 -11.78 15.05 -4.81
N ILE A 181 -11.54 15.04 -3.49
CA ILE A 181 -11.70 13.84 -2.66
C ILE A 181 -13.16 13.35 -2.66
N GLU A 182 -14.13 14.25 -2.68
CA GLU A 182 -15.55 13.88 -2.80
C GLU A 182 -15.88 13.24 -4.14
N ALA A 183 -15.34 13.77 -5.24
CA ALA A 183 -15.56 13.26 -6.58
C ALA A 183 -14.97 11.85 -6.75
N PHE A 184 -13.70 11.64 -6.37
CA PHE A 184 -13.07 10.32 -6.48
C PHE A 184 -13.67 9.31 -5.50
N ALA A 185 -14.09 9.74 -4.31
CA ALA A 185 -14.80 8.85 -3.38
C ALA A 185 -16.16 8.39 -3.93
N ALA A 186 -16.90 9.25 -4.63
CA ALA A 186 -18.14 8.86 -5.30
C ALA A 186 -17.91 7.87 -6.47
N LEU A 187 -16.78 8.01 -7.17
CA LEU A 187 -16.40 7.15 -8.27
C LEU A 187 -16.02 5.73 -7.80
N GLU A 188 -15.14 5.64 -6.80
CA GLU A 188 -14.52 4.37 -6.37
C GLU A 188 -15.22 3.68 -5.19
N CYS A 189 -15.77 4.43 -4.22
CA CYS A 189 -16.30 3.84 -2.97
C CYS A 189 -17.81 3.59 -2.98
N GLY A 190 -18.53 4.05 -4.00
CA GLY A 190 -19.99 4.09 -3.98
C GLY A 190 -20.69 3.33 -5.11
N ASP A 191 -19.96 2.64 -5.99
CA ASP A 191 -20.50 2.17 -7.28
C ASP A 191 -21.24 3.30 -8.03
N GLY A 192 -20.74 4.53 -7.91
CA GLY A 192 -21.39 5.76 -8.39
C GLY A 192 -22.36 6.43 -7.41
N LYS A 193 -22.66 5.88 -6.23
CA LYS A 193 -23.46 6.54 -5.19
C LYS A 193 -22.58 7.36 -4.24
N SER A 194 -23.18 8.30 -3.51
CA SER A 194 -22.43 9.06 -2.50
C SER A 194 -22.05 8.12 -1.35
N PRO A 195 -20.77 8.06 -0.94
CA PRO A 195 -20.36 7.25 0.20
C PRO A 195 -21.03 7.76 1.48
N GLY A 196 -21.22 6.87 2.46
CA GLY A 196 -21.81 7.23 3.75
C GLY A 196 -21.10 8.41 4.41
N THR A 197 -21.85 9.26 5.10
CA THR A 197 -21.35 10.52 5.67
C THR A 197 -20.13 10.35 6.57
N ALA A 198 -20.11 9.30 7.41
CA ALA A 198 -18.98 8.99 8.29
C ALA A 198 -17.69 8.67 7.51
N LEU A 199 -17.80 7.87 6.45
CA LEU A 199 -16.67 7.55 5.57
C LEU A 199 -16.16 8.81 4.86
N MET A 200 -17.06 9.61 4.32
CA MET A 200 -16.69 10.86 3.65
C MET A 200 -15.93 11.81 4.59
N GLN A 201 -16.36 11.94 5.85
CA GLN A 201 -15.65 12.76 6.83
C GLN A 201 -14.26 12.21 7.16
N GLN A 202 -14.11 10.89 7.24
CA GLN A 202 -12.81 10.25 7.43
C GLN A 202 -11.87 10.52 6.25
N LEU A 203 -12.34 10.36 5.00
CA LEU A 203 -11.55 10.64 3.80
C LEU A 203 -11.14 12.11 3.72
N LYS A 204 -12.06 13.04 3.98
CA LYS A 204 -11.73 14.48 4.06
C LYS A 204 -10.74 14.80 5.17
N SER A 205 -10.82 14.09 6.30
CA SER A 205 -9.84 14.25 7.38
C SER A 205 -8.45 13.80 6.93
N LEU A 206 -8.32 12.63 6.30
CA LEU A 206 -7.05 12.14 5.77
C LEU A 206 -6.48 13.08 4.70
N PHE A 207 -7.34 13.56 3.80
CA PHE A 207 -6.97 14.52 2.76
C PHE A 207 -6.44 15.85 3.31
N ARG A 208 -7.05 16.38 4.38
CA ARG A 208 -6.51 17.56 5.07
C ARG A 208 -5.22 17.25 5.82
N GLN A 209 -5.07 16.04 6.35
CA GLN A 209 -3.86 15.61 7.04
C GLN A 209 -2.66 15.50 6.08
N SER A 210 -2.87 15.10 4.82
CA SER A 210 -1.82 15.10 3.79
C SER A 210 -1.30 16.48 3.42
N GLN A 211 -2.10 17.53 3.67
CA GLN A 211 -1.69 18.92 3.48
C GLN A 211 -0.91 19.48 4.69
N GLY A 212 -0.79 18.69 5.76
CA GLY A 212 -0.15 19.08 7.02
C GLY A 212 1.35 18.73 7.11
N PRO A 213 1.89 18.53 8.33
CA PRO A 213 3.25 18.05 8.50
C PRO A 213 3.43 16.63 7.94
N HIS A 214 4.66 16.31 7.51
CA HIS A 214 5.03 15.00 6.98
C HIS A 214 4.72 13.90 7.99
N ARG A 215 4.22 12.76 7.49
CA ARG A 215 3.87 11.58 8.28
C ARG A 215 4.69 10.39 7.82
N THR A 216 4.99 9.46 8.72
CA THR A 216 5.68 8.22 8.35
C THR A 216 4.71 7.21 7.74
N LEU A 217 5.21 6.17 7.06
CA LEU A 217 4.36 5.10 6.49
C LEU A 217 3.49 4.45 7.56
N THR A 218 4.06 4.21 8.74
CA THR A 218 3.35 3.63 9.89
C THR A 218 2.21 4.55 10.36
N GLN A 219 2.42 5.86 10.37
CA GLN A 219 1.38 6.84 10.73
C GLN A 219 0.25 6.89 9.69
N TRP A 220 0.57 6.75 8.41
CA TRP A 220 -0.43 6.62 7.35
C TRP A 220 -1.25 5.36 7.51
N PHE A 221 -0.59 4.23 7.76
CA PHE A 221 -1.26 2.95 8.00
C PHE A 221 -2.17 3.01 9.23
N GLU A 222 -1.71 3.52 10.36
CA GLU A 222 -2.54 3.65 11.57
C GLU A 222 -3.79 4.52 11.32
N ALA A 223 -3.66 5.57 10.51
CA ALA A 223 -4.77 6.44 10.17
C ALA A 223 -5.82 5.75 9.26
N CYS A 224 -5.43 4.71 8.50
CA CYS A 224 -6.32 4.01 7.58
C CYS A 224 -6.66 2.56 7.95
N ARG A 225 -5.98 1.93 8.91
CA ARG A 225 -6.12 0.48 9.16
C ARG A 225 -7.55 0.04 9.51
N ARG A 226 -8.32 0.93 10.15
CA ARG A 226 -9.73 0.70 10.54
C ARG A 226 -10.73 1.00 9.42
N LEU A 227 -10.27 1.45 8.25
CA LEU A 227 -11.15 1.71 7.12
C LEU A 227 -11.52 0.40 6.43
N PRO A 228 -12.82 0.04 6.33
CA PRO A 228 -13.24 -1.02 5.41
C PRO A 228 -12.70 -0.79 4.01
N GLN A 229 -12.32 -1.82 3.25
CA GLN A 229 -11.79 -1.63 1.88
C GLN A 229 -10.65 -0.60 1.81
N ARG A 230 -9.74 -0.61 2.80
CA ARG A 230 -8.62 0.35 2.95
C ARG A 230 -7.83 0.59 1.66
N HIS A 231 -7.61 -0.45 0.86
CA HIS A 231 -6.95 -0.34 -0.44
C HIS A 231 -7.67 0.63 -1.40
N ALA A 232 -8.97 0.47 -1.61
CA ALA A 232 -9.76 1.36 -2.46
C ALA A 232 -9.79 2.81 -1.94
N ARG A 233 -9.84 2.98 -0.62
CA ARG A 233 -9.91 4.29 0.02
C ARG A 233 -8.60 5.06 -0.03
N LEU A 234 -7.47 4.37 0.10
CA LEU A 234 -6.17 4.98 -0.11
C LEU A 234 -5.94 5.34 -1.57
N ARG A 235 -6.41 4.54 -2.53
CA ARG A 235 -6.39 4.90 -3.96
C ARG A 235 -7.19 6.17 -4.24
N VAL A 236 -8.36 6.34 -3.63
CA VAL A 236 -9.14 7.60 -3.71
C VAL A 236 -8.35 8.79 -3.18
N LEU A 237 -7.66 8.63 -2.06
CA LEU A 237 -6.81 9.66 -1.49
C LEU A 237 -5.66 10.01 -2.44
N MET A 238 -4.98 9.02 -3.00
CA MET A 238 -3.90 9.20 -3.97
C MET A 238 -4.38 9.88 -5.26
N GLN A 239 -5.55 9.51 -5.79
CA GLN A 239 -6.13 10.16 -6.98
C GLN A 239 -6.42 11.64 -6.73
N ALA A 240 -7.00 11.96 -5.56
CA ALA A 240 -7.28 13.34 -5.18
C ALA A 240 -6.00 14.17 -5.01
N LEU A 241 -4.98 13.63 -4.35
CA LEU A 241 -3.69 14.31 -4.14
C LEU A 241 -2.87 14.40 -5.42
N GLY A 242 -2.92 13.37 -6.27
CA GLY A 242 -2.29 13.39 -7.60
C GLY A 242 -2.90 14.44 -8.52
N LEU A 243 -4.20 14.69 -8.40
CA LEU A 243 -4.86 15.80 -9.11
C LEU A 243 -4.34 17.16 -8.62
N GLU A 244 -4.21 17.35 -7.31
CA GLU A 244 -3.62 18.58 -6.74
C GLU A 244 -2.17 18.75 -7.18
N LEU A 245 -1.38 17.68 -7.16
CA LEU A 245 0.02 17.68 -7.56
C LEU A 245 0.18 18.04 -9.04
N GLY A 246 -0.62 17.44 -9.93
CA GLY A 246 -0.60 17.76 -11.35
C GLY A 246 -1.09 19.17 -11.67
N ALA A 247 -1.94 19.74 -10.81
CA ALA A 247 -2.39 21.12 -10.94
C ALA A 247 -1.29 22.12 -10.59
N LYS A 248 -0.45 21.79 -9.59
CA LYS A 248 0.70 22.61 -9.22
C LYS A 248 1.73 22.64 -10.35
N HIS A 249 2.39 23.78 -10.52
CA HIS A 249 3.49 23.90 -11.47
C HIS A 249 4.75 23.20 -10.93
N ALA A 250 5.52 22.56 -11.83
CA ALA A 250 6.71 21.76 -11.51
C ALA A 250 7.90 22.58 -10.97
N ASP A 251 7.77 23.90 -10.83
CA ASP A 251 8.83 24.78 -10.34
C ASP A 251 8.99 24.63 -8.82
N ALA A 252 9.77 23.63 -8.41
CA ALA A 252 10.55 23.49 -7.17
C ALA A 252 9.98 24.14 -5.88
N ASP A 253 8.66 24.12 -5.71
CA ASP A 253 8.02 24.62 -4.49
C ASP A 253 8.10 23.54 -3.41
N VAL A 254 8.42 23.95 -2.18
CA VAL A 254 8.52 23.06 -1.01
C VAL A 254 7.20 22.30 -0.82
N ASP A 255 6.08 22.93 -1.16
CA ASP A 255 4.75 22.35 -1.08
C ASP A 255 4.47 21.30 -2.17
N THR A 256 5.13 21.37 -3.32
CA THR A 256 5.04 20.37 -4.40
C THR A 256 5.88 19.15 -4.05
N GLN A 257 7.10 19.36 -3.53
CA GLN A 257 7.96 18.27 -3.06
C GLN A 257 7.33 17.51 -1.90
N ARG A 258 6.75 18.23 -0.93
CA ARG A 258 6.02 17.61 0.18
C ARG A 258 4.84 16.76 -0.31
N LEU A 259 4.03 17.31 -1.21
CA LEU A 259 2.87 16.59 -1.73
C LEU A 259 3.29 15.34 -2.51
N SER A 260 4.38 15.42 -3.29
CA SER A 260 4.97 14.25 -3.95
C SER A 260 5.38 13.18 -2.94
N ALA A 261 6.12 13.53 -1.90
CA ALA A 261 6.54 12.59 -0.86
C ALA A 261 5.34 11.90 -0.18
N VAL A 262 4.27 12.65 0.10
CA VAL A 262 3.04 12.07 0.65
C VAL A 262 2.36 11.10 -0.32
N VAL A 263 2.32 11.41 -1.62
CA VAL A 263 1.78 10.50 -2.65
C VAL A 263 2.63 9.23 -2.74
N ASP A 264 3.96 9.37 -2.69
CA ASP A 264 4.89 8.24 -2.71
C ASP A 264 4.75 7.36 -1.47
N ASP A 265 4.60 7.95 -0.28
CA ASP A 265 4.36 7.20 0.96
C ASP A 265 3.02 6.45 0.91
N LEU A 266 1.96 7.11 0.45
CA LEU A 266 0.65 6.46 0.28
C LEU A 266 0.72 5.32 -0.74
N ARG A 267 1.46 5.50 -1.85
CA ARG A 267 1.71 4.45 -2.85
C ARG A 267 2.40 3.26 -2.21
N ARG A 268 3.46 3.48 -1.43
CA ARG A 268 4.19 2.43 -0.70
C ARG A 268 3.27 1.68 0.26
N VAL A 269 2.42 2.38 1.02
CA VAL A 269 1.43 1.74 1.90
C VAL A 269 0.43 0.91 1.08
N VAL A 270 -0.10 1.42 -0.03
CA VAL A 270 -1.04 0.69 -0.90
C VAL A 270 -0.41 -0.57 -1.48
N LEU A 271 0.81 -0.47 -2.03
CA LEU A 271 1.56 -1.61 -2.53
C LEU A 271 1.82 -2.63 -1.42
N PHE A 272 2.19 -2.19 -0.22
CA PHE A 272 2.45 -3.09 0.89
C PHE A 272 1.20 -3.83 1.35
N LEU A 273 0.01 -3.20 1.30
CA LEU A 273 -1.25 -3.84 1.66
C LEU A 273 -1.62 -5.02 0.75
N THR A 274 -0.98 -5.18 -0.41
CA THR A 274 -1.12 -6.40 -1.23
C THR A 274 -0.54 -7.64 -0.52
N LEU A 275 0.39 -7.46 0.40
CA LEU A 275 1.01 -8.53 1.20
C LEU A 275 0.23 -8.89 2.47
N GLU A 276 -1.01 -8.42 2.62
CA GLU A 276 -1.81 -8.64 3.83
C GLU A 276 -1.95 -10.12 4.19
N SER A 277 -2.19 -10.98 3.19
CA SER A 277 -2.27 -12.45 3.38
C SER A 277 -0.94 -13.03 3.87
N ALA A 278 0.20 -12.58 3.33
CA ALA A 278 1.52 -13.01 3.79
C ALA A 278 1.83 -12.49 5.21
N CYS A 279 1.34 -11.30 5.56
CA CYS A 279 1.44 -10.75 6.91
C CYS A 279 0.62 -11.58 7.90
N GLU A 280 -0.58 -12.03 7.52
CA GLU A 280 -1.42 -12.91 8.33
C GLU A 280 -0.75 -14.26 8.60
N GLN A 281 -0.15 -14.87 7.56
CA GLN A 281 0.61 -16.11 7.70
C GLN A 281 1.80 -15.94 8.64
N SER A 282 2.54 -14.84 8.52
CA SER A 282 3.66 -14.53 9.39
C SER A 282 3.21 -14.31 10.83
N ALA A 283 2.13 -13.54 11.05
CA ALA A 283 1.55 -13.33 12.38
C ALA A 283 1.07 -14.65 13.01
N HIS A 284 0.47 -15.55 12.23
CA HIS A 284 0.11 -16.88 12.68
C HIS A 284 1.33 -17.70 13.14
N ALA A 285 2.45 -17.64 12.41
CA ALA A 285 3.68 -18.32 12.80
C ALA A 285 4.23 -17.79 14.14
N LEU A 286 4.21 -16.47 14.38
CA LEU A 286 4.60 -15.91 15.68
C LEU A 286 3.67 -16.35 16.81
N ARG A 287 2.35 -16.43 16.55
CA ARG A 287 1.38 -16.94 17.54
C ARG A 287 1.68 -18.40 17.89
N ALA A 288 2.00 -19.23 16.90
CA ALA A 288 2.38 -20.63 17.10
C ALA A 288 3.70 -20.77 17.89
N ALA A 289 4.66 -19.86 17.69
CA ALA A 289 5.94 -19.85 18.40
C ALA A 289 5.84 -19.36 19.86
N GLY A 290 4.70 -18.78 20.26
CA GLY A 290 4.44 -18.41 21.66
C GLY A 290 3.89 -17.00 21.88
N MET A 291 3.83 -16.14 20.85
CA MET A 291 3.35 -14.77 20.99
C MET A 291 1.86 -14.64 20.65
N ARG A 292 1.01 -15.13 21.56
CA ARG A 292 -0.41 -15.43 21.29
C ARG A 292 -1.29 -14.27 20.80
N ALA A 293 -0.93 -13.03 21.10
CA ALA A 293 -1.72 -11.83 20.77
C ALA A 293 -1.15 -11.01 19.60
N PHE A 294 -0.29 -11.61 18.76
CA PHE A 294 0.24 -10.91 17.57
C PHE A 294 -0.75 -10.95 16.41
N GLU A 295 -1.30 -9.78 16.10
CA GLU A 295 -2.31 -9.58 15.05
C GLU A 295 -1.68 -9.27 13.69
N THR A 296 -2.43 -9.50 12.61
CA THR A 296 -1.99 -9.18 11.23
C THR A 296 -1.64 -7.69 11.07
N ASP A 297 -2.47 -6.80 11.60
CA ASP A 297 -2.20 -5.36 11.58
C ASP A 297 -0.90 -5.00 12.32
N ALA A 298 -0.52 -5.76 13.36
CA ALA A 298 0.75 -5.56 14.05
C ALA A 298 1.92 -5.96 13.14
N MET A 299 1.82 -7.08 12.43
CA MET A 299 2.83 -7.48 11.43
C MET A 299 2.99 -6.42 10.33
N ILE A 300 1.88 -5.87 9.83
CA ILE A 300 1.91 -4.79 8.83
C ILE A 300 2.60 -3.55 9.40
N ALA A 301 2.23 -3.13 10.62
CA ALA A 301 2.85 -1.97 11.27
C ALA A 301 4.36 -2.16 11.49
N GLU A 302 4.80 -3.37 11.85
CA GLU A 302 6.22 -3.67 12.02
C GLU A 302 7.00 -3.63 10.69
N MET A 303 6.42 -4.17 9.62
CA MET A 303 7.03 -4.09 8.29
C MET A 303 7.12 -2.66 7.79
N LEU A 304 6.08 -1.84 7.99
CA LEU A 304 6.13 -0.42 7.63
C LEU A 304 7.13 0.36 8.50
N THR A 305 7.24 0.01 9.79
CA THR A 305 8.26 0.59 10.68
C THR A 305 9.67 0.30 10.18
N LEU A 306 9.90 -0.94 9.71
CA LEU A 306 11.16 -1.36 9.11
C LEU A 306 11.47 -0.59 7.81
N LEU A 307 10.47 -0.44 6.94
CA LEU A 307 10.59 0.30 5.66
C LEU A 307 10.75 1.82 5.84
N ASP A 308 10.26 2.37 6.95
CA ASP A 308 10.44 3.77 7.38
C ASP A 308 11.88 4.05 7.87
N GLN A 309 12.64 3.02 8.29
CA GLN A 309 13.99 3.23 8.82
C GLN A 309 14.99 3.54 7.71
N SER A 310 15.85 4.54 7.97
CA SER A 310 16.91 4.91 7.05
C SER A 310 18.11 3.97 7.08
N TRP A 311 18.35 3.33 8.22
CA TRP A 311 19.42 2.37 8.44
C TRP A 311 18.93 1.30 9.40
N VAL A 312 19.10 0.03 9.01
CA VAL A 312 18.71 -1.13 9.81
C VAL A 312 19.89 -2.09 9.83
N GLY A 313 20.29 -2.48 11.03
CA GLY A 313 21.26 -3.54 11.27
C GLY A 313 20.70 -4.59 12.23
N ALA A 314 21.44 -5.68 12.43
CA ALA A 314 21.06 -6.77 13.34
C ALA A 314 20.77 -6.27 14.76
N ASP A 315 21.55 -5.32 15.28
CA ASP A 315 21.33 -4.71 16.60
C ASP A 315 19.98 -4.00 16.70
N TRP A 316 19.58 -3.28 15.65
CA TRP A 316 18.28 -2.61 15.61
C TRP A 316 17.14 -3.63 15.64
N LEU A 317 17.27 -4.73 14.87
CA LEU A 317 16.28 -5.80 14.84
C LEU A 317 16.16 -6.50 16.21
N ALA A 318 17.29 -6.77 16.87
CA ALA A 318 17.32 -7.33 18.21
C ALA A 318 16.65 -6.40 19.24
N GLN A 319 16.96 -5.10 19.19
CA GLN A 319 16.31 -4.09 20.05
C GLN A 319 14.81 -3.98 19.76
N ARG A 320 14.41 -4.07 18.49
CA ARG A 320 13.00 -4.03 18.10
C ARG A 320 12.24 -5.25 18.62
N ALA A 321 12.81 -6.45 18.50
CA ALA A 321 12.22 -7.66 19.05
C ALA A 321 12.09 -7.59 20.58
N ALA A 322 13.10 -7.06 21.28
CA ALA A 322 13.04 -6.84 22.72
C ALA A 322 11.95 -5.82 23.12
N TYR A 323 11.81 -4.72 22.36
CA TYR A 323 10.75 -3.73 22.55
C TYR A 323 9.34 -4.34 22.40
N LEU A 324 9.18 -5.29 21.48
CA LEU A 324 7.93 -6.03 21.28
C LEU A 324 7.70 -7.13 22.34
N GLY A 325 8.61 -7.30 23.31
CA GLY A 325 8.49 -8.29 24.37
C GLY A 325 8.75 -9.73 23.91
N MET A 326 9.49 -9.92 22.81
CA MET A 326 9.80 -11.25 22.28
C MET A 326 10.89 -11.92 23.14
N ALA A 327 10.45 -12.67 24.16
CA ALA A 327 11.35 -13.25 25.16
C ALA A 327 12.07 -14.54 24.69
N SER A 328 11.40 -15.41 23.94
CA SER A 328 12.00 -16.69 23.50
C SER A 328 12.76 -16.54 22.19
N VAL A 329 13.80 -17.37 22.02
CA VAL A 329 14.57 -17.47 20.77
C VAL A 329 13.65 -17.93 19.63
N ASP A 330 12.73 -18.86 19.87
CA ASP A 330 11.77 -19.35 18.88
C ASP A 330 10.87 -18.24 18.31
N VAL A 331 10.37 -17.34 19.16
CA VAL A 331 9.54 -16.20 18.71
C VAL A 331 10.37 -15.22 17.90
N ARG A 332 11.61 -14.91 18.36
CA ARG A 332 12.53 -14.02 17.63
C ARG A 332 12.88 -14.60 16.26
N TYR A 333 13.15 -15.91 16.19
CA TYR A 333 13.46 -16.60 14.94
C TYR A 333 12.25 -16.64 13.99
N ALA A 334 11.05 -16.93 14.50
CA ALA A 334 9.81 -16.87 13.72
C ALA A 334 9.55 -15.46 13.16
N PHE A 335 9.82 -14.42 13.94
CA PHE A 335 9.71 -13.04 13.50
C PHE A 335 10.73 -12.72 12.40
N ALA A 336 12.00 -13.01 12.62
CA ALA A 336 13.06 -12.78 11.64
C ALA A 336 12.76 -13.48 10.30
N ARG A 337 12.32 -14.75 10.35
CA ARG A 337 11.91 -15.51 9.16
C ARG A 337 10.71 -14.87 8.45
N GLY A 338 9.69 -14.45 9.20
CA GLY A 338 8.52 -13.76 8.66
C GLY A 338 8.90 -12.48 7.93
N LEU A 339 9.74 -11.63 8.55
CA LEU A 339 10.27 -10.41 7.93
C LEU A 339 11.04 -10.73 6.65
N THR A 340 11.95 -11.73 6.66
CA THR A 340 12.70 -12.12 5.46
C THR A 340 11.77 -12.53 4.31
N GLN A 341 10.74 -13.32 4.60
CA GLN A 341 9.79 -13.76 3.57
C GLN A 341 8.99 -12.58 3.00
N LEU A 342 8.56 -11.66 3.85
CA LEU A 342 7.81 -10.48 3.44
C LEU A 342 8.66 -9.54 2.58
N ILE A 343 9.92 -9.31 2.94
CA ILE A 343 10.84 -8.48 2.15
C ILE A 343 11.07 -9.09 0.76
N LYS A 344 11.32 -10.40 0.68
CA LYS A 344 11.53 -11.10 -0.59
C LYS A 344 10.29 -11.10 -1.49
N SER A 345 9.10 -11.01 -0.89
CA SER A 345 7.83 -11.01 -1.61
C SER A 345 7.36 -9.60 -1.97
N ALA A 346 7.96 -8.55 -1.37
CA ALA A 346 7.52 -7.18 -1.56
C ALA A 346 7.93 -6.62 -2.92
N HIS A 347 7.03 -5.84 -3.53
CA HIS A 347 7.31 -5.10 -4.76
C HIS A 347 8.48 -4.12 -4.58
N GLU A 348 9.27 -3.86 -5.63
CA GLU A 348 10.38 -2.89 -5.59
C GLU A 348 9.91 -1.51 -5.13
N GLY A 349 8.74 -1.09 -5.61
CA GLY A 349 8.10 0.18 -5.24
C GLY A 349 7.73 0.32 -3.75
N CYS A 350 7.86 -0.72 -2.93
CA CYS A 350 7.72 -0.62 -1.46
C CYS A 350 8.99 -0.08 -0.79
N PHE A 351 10.14 -0.21 -1.44
CA PHE A 351 11.43 0.22 -0.93
C PHE A 351 11.68 1.69 -1.30
N ARG A 352 12.48 2.37 -0.47
CA ARG A 352 12.81 3.79 -0.65
C ARG A 352 13.80 4.01 -1.78
N ASP A 353 14.74 3.09 -1.92
CA ASP A 353 15.85 3.15 -2.86
C ASP A 353 16.26 1.73 -3.26
N GLU A 354 17.04 1.60 -4.34
CA GLU A 354 17.43 0.29 -4.90
C GLU A 354 18.27 -0.55 -3.94
N THR A 355 18.92 0.07 -2.95
CA THR A 355 19.82 -0.62 -2.01
C THR A 355 19.14 -1.05 -0.71
N GLN A 356 17.97 -0.48 -0.40
CA GLN A 356 17.29 -0.71 0.88
C GLN A 356 16.92 -2.19 1.05
N ARG A 357 16.46 -2.86 0.00
CA ARG A 357 16.11 -4.28 0.09
C ARG A 357 17.33 -5.12 0.46
N GLU A 358 18.43 -4.97 -0.28
CA GLU A 358 19.68 -5.73 -0.04
C GLU A 358 20.19 -5.52 1.39
N THR A 359 20.19 -4.27 1.84
CA THR A 359 20.60 -3.90 3.21
C THR A 359 19.73 -4.58 4.26
N LEU A 360 18.41 -4.63 4.05
CA LEU A 360 17.48 -5.27 4.99
C LEU A 360 17.63 -6.80 4.99
N GLU A 361 17.85 -7.40 3.81
CA GLU A 361 18.09 -8.84 3.70
C GLU A 361 19.38 -9.25 4.42
N GLU A 362 20.46 -8.49 4.23
CA GLU A 362 21.74 -8.71 4.94
C GLU A 362 21.56 -8.58 6.45
N ALA A 363 20.91 -7.50 6.92
CA ALA A 363 20.67 -7.30 8.34
C ALA A 363 19.87 -8.44 8.99
N LEU A 364 18.85 -8.96 8.28
CA LEU A 364 18.06 -10.10 8.74
C LEU A 364 18.84 -11.41 8.73
N ASP A 365 19.74 -11.62 7.77
CA ASP A 365 20.55 -12.82 7.69
C ASP A 365 21.60 -12.88 8.83
N VAL A 366 22.26 -11.75 9.10
CA VAL A 366 23.15 -11.58 10.25
C VAL A 366 22.38 -11.86 11.55
N TRP A 367 21.23 -11.21 11.73
CA TRP A 367 20.44 -11.40 12.95
C TRP A 367 19.96 -12.85 13.16
N ARG A 368 19.55 -13.53 12.09
CA ARG A 368 19.16 -14.96 12.17
C ARG A 368 20.34 -15.86 12.51
N THR A 369 21.54 -15.54 12.02
CA THR A 369 22.76 -16.26 12.36
C THR A 369 23.09 -16.09 13.84
N ASP A 370 22.96 -14.87 14.38
CA ASP A 370 23.17 -14.59 15.80
C ASP A 370 22.17 -15.37 16.68
N LEU A 371 20.90 -15.41 16.28
CA LEU A 371 19.87 -16.19 16.98
C LEU A 371 20.14 -17.70 16.98
N ALA A 372 20.66 -18.24 15.86
CA ALA A 372 21.02 -19.66 15.78
C ALA A 372 22.18 -19.99 16.73
N GLN A 373 23.19 -19.12 16.81
CA GLN A 373 24.31 -19.28 17.74
C GLN A 373 23.86 -19.18 19.21
N GLU A 374 22.91 -18.28 19.52
CA GLU A 374 22.32 -18.17 20.87
C GLU A 374 21.57 -19.45 21.25
N SER A 375 20.84 -20.06 20.31
CA SER A 375 20.13 -21.33 20.52
C SER A 375 21.11 -22.48 20.80
N ASP A 376 22.18 -22.59 20.01
CA ASP A 376 23.20 -23.63 20.18
C ASP A 376 23.93 -23.49 21.53
N ALA A 377 24.21 -22.25 21.96
CA ALA A 377 24.83 -21.96 23.25
C ALA A 377 23.89 -22.23 24.45
N ALA A 378 22.57 -22.13 24.26
CA ALA A 378 21.59 -22.44 25.31
C ALA A 378 21.28 -23.94 25.42
N ALA A 379 21.59 -24.73 24.38
CA ALA A 379 21.35 -26.18 24.33
C ALA A 379 22.56 -27.04 24.74
N GLY A 380 23.78 -26.47 24.73
CA GLY A 380 25.01 -27.10 25.23
C GLY A 380 25.23 -26.86 26.72
#